data_AF-A0A5D3YB09-F1
#
_entry.id   AF-A0A5D3YB09-F1
#
_cell.length_a   1.000
_cell.length_b   1.000
_cell.length_c   1.000
_cell.angle_alpha   90.00
_cell.angle_beta   90.00
_cell.angle_gamma   90.00
#
_symmetry.space_group_name_H-M   'P 1'
#
loop_
_entity.id
_entity.type
_entity.pdbx_description
1 polymer ?
#
loop_
_entity_poly.entity_id
_entity_poly.type
_entity_poly.pdbx_seq_one_letter_code
_entity_poly.pdbx_strand_id
1 'polypeptide(L)'
;MSSERILMDAVEAAILNHAQTHSEWWQSNRERLCFNHEGALLYFAILACTASPQANIDLIGRMLCDKNLLKFELVHELGALIQTAFIYLDTSKQGDAMACVLNAWEEDFTEENRRAWILKKQAELIVTIPCYLRSPEAQAVLEAHENREGVLFLEPDIRAWSGTVSAPFSFEVFLDSSDGGVLCLLAHYIKYIKDFDDRLVGGKQQVGWQLREAASRHPLHFLQLLSAHWIEIPEEFCDDILDGVANYLERRYGNLQTNDTWKPINEPDAFILAGHILDELERHPKHWHYNRAALKALQACAYVIQDTQNAGRLVFKAIGFANLQEENPIKGDSVDLINQGINMIGECIAEALMIVANVSSI
;
A
#
# COMPACT_ATOMS: atom_id res chain seq x y z
N MET A 1 11.22 -19.02 -14.01
CA MET A 1 11.41 -19.58 -12.65
C MET A 1 12.83 -19.26 -12.22
N SER A 2 13.03 -18.62 -11.07
CA SER A 2 14.35 -18.17 -10.60
C SER A 2 15.20 -19.35 -10.10
N SER A 3 16.52 -19.29 -10.28
CA SER A 3 17.48 -20.31 -9.80
C SER A 3 17.40 -20.51 -8.28
N GLU A 4 17.02 -19.48 -7.53
CA GLU A 4 16.86 -19.50 -6.08
C GLU A 4 15.72 -20.41 -5.62
N ARG A 5 14.60 -20.42 -6.34
CA ARG A 5 13.46 -21.29 -6.02
C ARG A 5 13.85 -22.77 -6.15
N ILE A 6 14.57 -23.12 -7.22
CA ILE A 6 15.02 -24.50 -7.44
C ILE A 6 15.96 -24.95 -6.32
N LEU A 7 16.84 -24.07 -5.84
CA LEU A 7 17.73 -24.37 -4.73
C LEU A 7 16.95 -24.61 -3.43
N MET A 8 16.00 -23.73 -3.10
CA MET A 8 15.20 -23.87 -1.87
C MET A 8 14.32 -25.12 -1.90
N ASP A 9 13.67 -25.40 -3.03
CA ASP A 9 12.86 -26.63 -3.22
C ASP A 9 13.73 -27.89 -3.02
N ALA A 10 14.97 -27.87 -3.53
CA ALA A 10 15.90 -29.00 -3.37
C ALA A 10 16.38 -29.17 -1.92
N VAL A 11 16.65 -28.07 -1.21
CA VAL A 11 17.05 -28.09 0.20
C VAL A 11 15.90 -28.60 1.07
N GLU A 12 14.68 -28.12 0.85
CA GLU A 12 13.47 -28.59 1.53
C GLU A 12 13.30 -30.09 1.36
N ALA A 13 13.28 -30.57 0.11
CA ALA A 13 13.11 -31.98 -0.20
C ALA A 13 14.19 -32.86 0.44
N ALA A 14 15.44 -32.40 0.46
CA ALA A 14 16.54 -33.11 1.11
C ALA A 14 16.35 -33.22 2.62
N ILE A 15 16.01 -32.11 3.31
CA ILE A 15 15.78 -32.10 4.76
C ILE A 15 14.60 -33.01 5.13
N LEU A 16 13.49 -32.92 4.38
CA LEU A 16 12.32 -33.77 4.60
C LEU A 16 12.67 -35.25 4.45
N ASN A 17 13.39 -35.61 3.39
CA ASN A 17 13.82 -37.00 3.19
C ASN A 17 14.72 -37.49 4.34
N HIS A 18 15.71 -36.68 4.73
CA HIS A 18 16.60 -37.01 5.86
C HIS A 18 15.85 -37.21 7.18
N ALA A 19 14.81 -36.42 7.42
CA ALA A 19 13.94 -36.53 8.59
C ALA A 19 13.07 -37.79 8.55
N GLN A 20 12.43 -38.08 7.41
CA GLN A 20 11.58 -39.26 7.20
C GLN A 20 12.37 -40.57 7.34
N THR A 21 13.60 -40.62 6.82
CA THR A 21 14.44 -41.83 6.90
C THR A 21 15.23 -41.93 8.22
N HIS A 22 15.05 -40.99 9.15
CA HIS A 22 15.82 -40.88 10.39
C HIS A 22 17.33 -41.02 10.20
N SER A 23 17.83 -40.41 9.13
CA SER A 23 19.25 -40.49 8.78
C SER A 23 20.16 -39.94 9.89
N GLU A 24 21.41 -40.40 9.92
CA GLU A 24 22.43 -39.88 10.85
C GLU A 24 22.62 -38.36 10.72
N TRP A 25 22.48 -37.84 9.50
CA TRP A 25 22.53 -36.40 9.26
C TRP A 25 21.39 -35.67 9.98
N TRP A 26 20.15 -36.17 9.89
CA TRP A 26 19.02 -35.58 10.60
C TRP A 26 19.23 -35.62 12.12
N GLN A 27 19.62 -36.78 12.65
CA GLN A 27 19.87 -36.93 14.09
C GLN A 27 20.92 -35.93 14.60
N SER A 28 21.95 -35.66 13.81
CA SER A 28 23.03 -34.74 14.17
C SER A 28 22.66 -33.25 14.03
N ASN A 29 21.62 -32.90 13.25
CA ASN A 29 21.33 -31.51 12.88
C ASN A 29 19.93 -31.02 13.28
N ARG A 30 18.99 -31.92 13.60
CA ARG A 30 17.59 -31.59 13.88
C ARG A 30 17.40 -30.51 14.93
N GLU A 31 18.21 -30.52 16.00
CA GLU A 31 18.14 -29.53 17.06
C GLU A 31 18.60 -28.14 16.58
N ARG A 32 19.67 -28.06 15.80
CA ARG A 32 20.18 -26.80 15.24
C ARG A 32 19.23 -26.18 14.20
N LEU A 33 18.41 -26.99 13.56
CA LEU A 33 17.39 -26.55 12.62
C LEU A 33 16.12 -26.09 13.36
N CYS A 34 15.63 -26.87 14.33
CA CYS A 34 14.39 -26.57 15.06
C CYS A 34 14.46 -25.34 15.96
N PHE A 35 15.67 -24.92 16.37
CA PHE A 35 15.88 -23.75 17.22
C PHE A 35 16.76 -22.70 16.53
N ASN A 36 16.75 -22.68 15.20
CA ASN A 36 17.47 -21.67 14.44
C ASN A 36 16.78 -20.30 14.48
N HIS A 37 17.55 -19.24 14.33
CA HIS A 37 17.01 -17.88 14.19
C HIS A 37 16.70 -17.52 12.74
N GLU A 38 17.23 -18.28 11.78
CA GLU A 38 16.94 -18.12 10.36
C GLU A 38 15.58 -18.75 10.02
N GLY A 39 14.64 -17.93 9.55
CA GLY A 39 13.25 -18.34 9.32
C GLY A 39 13.10 -19.48 8.31
N ALA A 40 13.91 -19.49 7.26
CA ALA A 40 13.86 -20.56 6.24
C ALA A 40 14.29 -21.93 6.81
N LEU A 41 15.33 -21.96 7.67
CA LEU A 41 15.78 -23.20 8.29
C LEU A 41 14.77 -23.72 9.31
N LEU A 42 14.18 -22.82 10.09
CA LEU A 42 13.11 -23.14 11.03
C LEU A 42 11.87 -23.66 10.29
N TYR A 43 11.50 -23.04 9.17
CA TYR A 43 10.42 -23.49 8.29
C TYR A 43 10.61 -24.94 7.84
N PHE A 44 11.77 -25.27 7.27
CA PHE A 44 12.08 -26.65 6.86
C PHE A 44 12.04 -27.63 8.03
N ALA A 45 12.49 -27.21 9.22
CA ALA A 45 12.45 -28.03 10.43
C ALA A 45 11.01 -28.31 10.88
N ILE A 46 10.13 -27.32 10.85
CA ILE A 46 8.71 -27.47 11.18
C ILE A 46 8.04 -28.44 10.20
N LEU A 47 8.29 -28.30 8.90
CA LEU A 47 7.76 -29.22 7.90
C LEU A 47 8.24 -30.66 8.13
N ALA A 48 9.53 -30.84 8.41
CA ALA A 48 10.11 -32.15 8.71
C ALA A 48 9.49 -32.81 9.95
N CYS A 49 9.31 -32.02 11.02
CA CYS A 49 8.63 -32.47 12.23
C CYS A 49 7.15 -32.79 11.98
N THR A 50 6.47 -32.01 11.14
CA THR A 50 5.06 -32.22 10.78
C THR A 50 4.88 -33.50 9.96
N ALA A 51 5.81 -33.79 9.04
CA ALA A 51 5.76 -34.99 8.20
C ALA A 51 6.05 -36.30 8.98
N SER A 52 6.75 -36.22 10.11
CA SER A 52 7.12 -37.38 10.93
C SER A 52 7.07 -37.05 12.43
N PRO A 53 5.86 -36.82 12.99
CA PRO A 53 5.69 -36.23 14.32
C PRO A 53 6.13 -37.15 15.45
N GLN A 54 5.80 -38.44 15.37
CA GLN A 54 6.07 -39.41 16.44
C GLN A 54 7.57 -39.57 16.72
N ALA A 55 8.39 -39.55 15.67
CA ALA A 55 9.83 -39.74 15.80
C ALA A 55 10.60 -38.44 16.14
N ASN A 56 9.90 -37.30 16.15
CA ASN A 56 10.44 -36.01 16.54
C ASN A 56 9.67 -35.43 17.75
N ILE A 57 8.93 -36.25 18.49
CA ILE A 57 7.99 -35.79 19.52
C ILE A 57 8.66 -35.01 20.65
N ASP A 58 9.90 -35.39 21.00
CA ASP A 58 10.72 -34.72 22.00
C ASP A 58 11.14 -33.31 21.55
N LEU A 59 11.42 -33.11 20.25
CA LEU A 59 11.70 -31.79 19.69
C LEU A 59 10.44 -30.95 19.63
N ILE A 60 9.35 -31.53 19.14
CA ILE A 60 8.06 -30.83 18.97
C ILE A 60 7.58 -30.30 20.31
N GLY A 61 7.63 -31.12 21.37
CA GLY A 61 7.26 -30.67 22.71
C GLY A 61 8.09 -29.47 23.19
N ARG A 62 9.39 -29.41 22.85
CA ARG A 62 10.24 -28.26 23.18
C ARG A 62 9.96 -27.05 22.30
N MET A 63 9.75 -27.23 21.00
CA MET A 63 9.41 -26.15 20.07
C MET A 63 8.12 -25.44 20.48
N LEU A 64 7.07 -26.19 20.83
CA LEU A 64 5.79 -25.64 21.27
C LEU A 64 5.85 -24.98 22.66
N CYS A 65 6.92 -25.22 23.42
CA CYS A 65 7.18 -24.56 24.71
C CYS A 65 8.12 -23.35 24.57
N ASP A 66 8.63 -23.03 23.39
CA ASP A 66 9.52 -21.89 23.17
C ASP A 66 8.72 -20.64 22.78
N LYS A 67 8.65 -19.66 23.68
CA LYS A 67 7.94 -18.39 23.45
C LYS A 67 8.45 -17.63 22.23
N ASN A 68 9.75 -17.64 21.95
CA ASN A 68 10.32 -16.90 20.83
C ASN A 68 9.91 -17.52 19.50
N LEU A 69 9.81 -18.86 19.47
CA LEU A 69 9.37 -19.61 18.31
C LEU A 69 7.87 -19.39 18.03
N LEU A 70 7.03 -19.38 19.07
CA LEU A 70 5.60 -19.06 18.92
C LEU A 70 5.34 -17.63 18.44
N LYS A 71 6.25 -16.69 18.75
CA LYS A 71 6.22 -15.30 18.28
C LYS A 71 6.72 -15.12 16.84
N PHE A 72 7.31 -16.15 16.26
CA PHE A 72 7.87 -16.08 14.91
C PHE A 72 6.77 -16.02 13.84
N GLU A 73 7.13 -15.57 12.65
CA GLU A 73 6.19 -15.33 11.55
C GLU A 73 5.78 -16.59 10.78
N LEU A 74 5.69 -17.74 11.47
CA LEU A 74 5.38 -19.06 10.92
C LEU A 74 4.14 -19.68 11.59
N VAL A 75 3.16 -18.85 11.95
CA VAL A 75 1.97 -19.27 12.70
C VAL A 75 1.18 -20.36 11.95
N HIS A 76 1.14 -20.30 10.62
CA HIS A 76 0.45 -21.29 9.80
C HIS A 76 1.11 -22.67 9.91
N GLU A 77 2.43 -22.72 9.73
CA GLU A 77 3.22 -23.95 9.80
C GLU A 77 3.24 -24.53 11.21
N LEU A 78 3.32 -23.67 12.23
CA LEU A 78 3.19 -24.08 13.63
C LEU A 78 1.79 -24.62 13.93
N GLY A 79 0.75 -24.02 13.37
CA GLY A 79 -0.61 -24.53 13.47
C GLY A 79 -0.75 -25.93 12.86
N ALA A 80 -0.18 -26.16 11.68
CA ALA A 80 -0.16 -27.48 11.05
C ALA A 80 0.61 -28.52 11.89
N LEU A 81 1.74 -28.12 12.49
CA LEU A 81 2.52 -28.95 13.41
C LEU A 81 1.70 -29.32 14.65
N ILE A 82 1.05 -28.35 15.29
CA ILE A 82 0.18 -28.56 16.45
C ILE A 82 -0.93 -29.53 16.08
N GLN A 83 -1.68 -29.26 15.03
CA GLN A 83 -2.81 -30.08 14.60
C GLN A 83 -2.42 -31.56 14.41
N THR A 84 -1.21 -31.80 13.88
CA THR A 84 -0.73 -33.16 13.57
C THR A 84 -0.09 -33.85 14.76
N ALA A 85 0.68 -33.12 15.58
CA ALA A 85 1.55 -33.72 16.59
C ALA A 85 1.00 -33.69 18.01
N PHE A 86 0.07 -32.79 18.33
CA PHE A 86 -0.36 -32.53 19.71
C PHE A 86 -0.95 -33.77 20.40
N ILE A 87 -1.58 -34.66 19.63
CA ILE A 87 -2.14 -35.93 20.11
C ILE A 87 -1.10 -36.91 20.64
N TYR A 88 0.17 -36.77 20.23
CA TYR A 88 1.26 -37.66 20.63
C TYR A 88 2.07 -37.12 21.82
N LEU A 89 1.85 -35.86 22.21
CA LEU A 89 2.48 -35.27 23.38
C LEU A 89 1.89 -35.87 24.66
N ASP A 90 2.72 -36.07 25.68
CA ASP A 90 2.22 -36.42 27.00
C ASP A 90 1.45 -35.25 27.64
N THR A 91 0.62 -35.56 28.63
CA THR A 91 -0.26 -34.57 29.27
C THR A 91 0.51 -33.40 29.90
N SER A 92 1.73 -33.61 30.41
CA SER A 92 2.55 -32.52 30.94
C SER A 92 2.96 -31.58 29.81
N LYS A 93 3.43 -32.12 28.68
CA LYS A 93 3.85 -31.32 27.53
C LYS A 93 2.69 -30.62 26.82
N GLN A 94 1.52 -31.24 26.76
CA GLN A 94 0.31 -30.57 26.28
C GLN A 94 -0.03 -29.35 27.15
N GLY A 95 0.03 -29.51 28.48
CA GLY A 95 -0.18 -28.42 29.43
C GLY A 95 0.84 -27.29 29.29
N ASP A 96 2.14 -27.65 29.24
CA ASP A 96 3.23 -26.69 29.08
C ASP A 96 3.10 -25.89 27.78
N ALA A 97 2.77 -26.55 26.67
CA ALA A 97 2.59 -25.91 25.37
C ALA A 97 1.39 -24.94 25.37
N MET A 98 0.23 -25.36 25.91
CA MET A 98 -0.94 -24.47 26.03
C MET A 98 -0.63 -23.26 26.91
N ALA A 99 0.04 -23.47 28.06
CA ALA A 99 0.46 -22.38 28.92
C ALA A 99 1.46 -21.44 28.23
N CYS A 100 2.33 -21.97 27.36
CA CYS A 100 3.25 -21.16 26.58
C CYS A 100 2.52 -20.27 25.57
N VAL A 101 1.55 -20.81 24.83
CA VAL A 101 0.70 -20.04 23.89
C VAL A 101 -0.08 -18.94 24.63
N LEU A 102 -0.71 -19.28 25.76
CA LEU A 102 -1.49 -18.33 26.57
C LEU A 102 -0.64 -17.19 27.16
N ASN A 103 0.65 -17.42 27.38
CA ASN A 103 1.55 -16.45 28.02
C ASN A 103 2.65 -15.92 27.09
N ALA A 104 2.57 -16.21 25.79
CA ALA A 104 3.62 -15.80 24.84
C ALA A 104 3.74 -14.28 24.78
N TRP A 105 2.62 -13.55 24.72
CA TRP A 105 2.58 -12.09 24.58
C TRP A 105 2.16 -11.33 25.85
N GLU A 106 2.29 -11.95 27.04
CA GLU A 106 1.87 -11.35 28.33
C GLU A 106 2.52 -9.98 28.61
N GLU A 107 3.76 -9.78 28.14
CA GLU A 107 4.51 -8.53 28.32
C GLU A 107 4.02 -7.37 27.42
N ASP A 108 3.20 -7.66 26.40
CA ASP A 108 2.77 -6.69 25.38
C ASP A 108 1.37 -6.08 25.65
N PHE A 109 0.74 -6.39 26.79
CA PHE A 109 -0.65 -6.04 27.15
C PHE A 109 -0.93 -4.56 27.52
N THR A 110 0.04 -3.66 27.30
CA THR A 110 0.00 -2.27 27.80
C THR A 110 -1.01 -1.36 27.10
N GLU A 111 -1.44 -1.70 25.88
CA GLU A 111 -2.35 -0.88 25.06
C GLU A 111 -3.61 -1.65 24.66
N GLU A 112 -4.79 -1.00 24.71
CA GLU A 112 -6.08 -1.65 24.43
C GLU A 112 -6.17 -2.20 22.99
N ASN A 113 -5.60 -1.48 22.01
CA ASN A 113 -5.50 -1.94 20.62
C ASN A 113 -4.56 -3.15 20.46
N ARG A 114 -3.54 -3.29 21.33
CA ARG A 114 -2.66 -4.47 21.31
C ARG A 114 -3.36 -5.72 21.85
N ARG A 115 -4.32 -5.57 22.77
CA ARG A 115 -5.05 -6.71 23.34
C ARG A 115 -5.81 -7.50 22.28
N ALA A 116 -6.47 -6.84 21.34
CA ALA A 116 -7.17 -7.50 20.24
C ALA A 116 -6.22 -8.30 19.34
N TRP A 117 -5.07 -7.71 19.02
CA TRP A 117 -4.04 -8.38 18.22
C TRP A 117 -3.42 -9.58 18.96
N ILE A 118 -3.12 -9.46 20.25
CA ILE A 118 -2.63 -10.56 21.08
C ILE A 118 -3.66 -11.70 21.12
N LEU A 119 -4.92 -11.36 21.39
CA LEU A 119 -6.03 -12.31 21.43
C LEU A 119 -6.13 -13.09 20.11
N LYS A 120 -6.02 -12.40 18.97
CA LYS A 120 -5.99 -13.02 17.65
C LYS A 120 -4.83 -13.99 17.49
N LYS A 121 -3.60 -13.57 17.84
CA LYS A 121 -2.40 -14.42 17.72
C LYS A 121 -2.49 -15.69 18.57
N GLN A 122 -3.05 -15.59 19.78
CA GLN A 122 -3.30 -16.74 20.64
C GLN A 122 -4.37 -17.66 20.04
N ALA A 123 -5.48 -17.09 19.57
CA ALA A 123 -6.57 -17.84 18.95
C ALA A 123 -6.11 -18.60 17.70
N GLU A 124 -5.24 -18.01 16.86
CA GLU A 124 -4.66 -18.64 15.65
C GLU A 124 -3.91 -19.94 15.96
N LEU A 125 -3.21 -20.03 17.09
CA LEU A 125 -2.53 -21.26 17.52
C LEU A 125 -3.51 -22.21 18.21
N ILE A 126 -4.37 -21.70 19.10
CA ILE A 126 -5.32 -22.51 19.88
C ILE A 126 -6.32 -23.24 18.99
N VAL A 127 -6.82 -22.60 17.93
CA VAL A 127 -7.81 -23.20 17.03
C VAL A 127 -7.29 -24.48 16.37
N THR A 128 -5.96 -24.64 16.24
CA THR A 128 -5.34 -25.84 15.65
C THR A 128 -5.18 -27.00 16.62
N ILE A 129 -5.26 -26.75 17.93
CA ILE A 129 -5.25 -27.82 18.93
C ILE A 129 -6.52 -28.64 18.77
N PRO A 130 -6.47 -29.99 18.73
CA PRO A 130 -7.69 -30.81 18.70
C PRO A 130 -8.64 -30.46 19.83
N CYS A 131 -9.92 -30.24 19.53
CA CYS A 131 -10.89 -29.67 20.47
C CYS A 131 -10.99 -30.43 21.80
N TYR A 132 -10.89 -31.76 21.77
CA TYR A 132 -10.94 -32.61 22.96
C TYR A 132 -9.67 -32.56 23.83
N LEU A 133 -8.61 -31.92 23.34
CA LEU A 133 -7.34 -31.70 24.06
C LEU A 133 -7.15 -30.25 24.53
N ARG A 134 -8.05 -29.33 24.16
CA ARG A 134 -7.97 -27.94 24.59
C ARG A 134 -8.36 -27.83 26.06
N SER A 135 -7.61 -27.02 26.81
CA SER A 135 -8.02 -26.65 28.16
C SER A 135 -9.21 -25.67 28.13
N PRO A 136 -10.00 -25.58 29.21
CA PRO A 136 -11.07 -24.59 29.31
C PRO A 136 -10.58 -23.15 29.11
N GLU A 137 -9.37 -22.82 29.58
CA GLU A 137 -8.77 -21.50 29.45
C GLU A 137 -8.41 -21.19 27.99
N ALA A 138 -7.84 -22.15 27.27
CA ALA A 138 -7.55 -22.00 25.84
C ALA A 138 -8.84 -21.82 25.04
N GLN A 139 -9.87 -22.63 25.33
CA GLN A 139 -11.16 -22.52 24.68
C GLN A 139 -11.83 -21.15 24.93
N ALA A 140 -11.72 -20.60 26.14
CA ALA A 140 -12.25 -19.28 26.46
C ALA A 140 -11.58 -18.14 25.66
N VAL A 141 -10.27 -18.23 25.37
CA VAL A 141 -9.56 -17.26 24.52
C VAL A 141 -10.07 -17.30 23.09
N LEU A 142 -10.25 -18.50 22.54
CA LEU A 142 -10.81 -18.68 21.19
C LEU A 142 -12.23 -18.11 21.10
N GLU A 143 -13.10 -18.42 22.07
CA GLU A 143 -14.47 -17.90 22.12
C GLU A 143 -14.50 -16.38 22.27
N ALA A 144 -13.61 -15.80 23.09
CA ALA A 144 -13.51 -14.35 23.23
C ALA A 144 -13.14 -13.66 21.90
N HIS A 145 -12.26 -14.28 21.11
CA HIS A 145 -11.92 -13.78 19.78
C HIS A 145 -13.10 -13.93 18.82
N GLU A 146 -13.72 -15.12 18.75
CA GLU A 146 -14.80 -15.40 17.80
C GLU A 146 -16.06 -14.57 18.05
N ASN A 147 -16.37 -14.28 19.31
CA ASN A 147 -17.48 -13.39 19.67
C ASN A 147 -17.25 -11.93 19.22
N ARG A 148 -15.99 -11.53 19.04
CA ARG A 148 -15.61 -10.17 18.67
C ARG A 148 -15.44 -10.00 17.15
N GLU A 149 -14.70 -10.92 16.52
CA GLU A 149 -14.22 -10.79 15.14
C GLU A 149 -14.84 -11.86 14.20
N GLY A 150 -15.64 -12.79 14.72
CA GLY A 150 -16.21 -13.91 13.97
C GLY A 150 -15.33 -15.17 13.97
N VAL A 151 -15.84 -16.23 13.33
CA VAL A 151 -15.19 -17.55 13.30
C VAL A 151 -13.80 -17.45 12.69
N LEU A 152 -12.81 -18.03 13.37
CA LEU A 152 -11.42 -17.98 12.94
C LEU A 152 -11.08 -19.18 12.02
N PHE A 153 -10.56 -18.89 10.84
CA PHE A 153 -9.95 -19.86 9.95
C PHE A 153 -8.45 -19.57 9.84
N LEU A 154 -7.61 -20.59 10.08
CA LEU A 154 -6.17 -20.42 9.95
C LEU A 154 -5.77 -20.49 8.47
N GLU A 155 -5.33 -19.37 7.93
CA GLU A 155 -4.82 -19.25 6.56
C GLU A 155 -3.33 -18.84 6.56
N PRO A 156 -2.56 -19.16 5.51
CA PRO A 156 -1.21 -18.67 5.36
C PRO A 156 -1.17 -17.14 5.35
N ASP A 157 -0.13 -16.55 5.97
CA ASP A 157 0.08 -15.11 5.91
C ASP A 157 0.51 -14.70 4.50
N ILE A 158 -0.44 -14.23 3.70
CA ILE A 158 -0.16 -13.72 2.35
C ILE A 158 0.48 -12.34 2.49
N ARG A 159 1.81 -12.28 2.42
CA ARG A 159 2.61 -11.04 2.47
C ARG A 159 2.82 -10.37 1.11
N ALA A 160 2.60 -11.13 0.04
CA ALA A 160 2.66 -10.62 -1.31
C ALA A 160 1.31 -10.01 -1.67
N TRP A 161 1.22 -8.68 -1.66
CA TRP A 161 0.03 -7.97 -2.09
C TRP A 161 0.26 -7.39 -3.48
N SER A 162 -0.47 -7.94 -4.45
CA SER A 162 -0.68 -7.32 -5.75
C SER A 162 -2.17 -7.02 -5.86
N GLY A 163 -2.50 -5.76 -5.99
CA GLY A 163 -3.88 -5.29 -6.13
C GLY A 163 -3.90 -3.80 -6.38
N THR A 164 -4.62 -3.36 -7.38
CA THR A 164 -4.90 -1.94 -7.57
C THR A 164 -5.90 -1.52 -6.51
N VAL A 165 -5.52 -0.60 -5.62
CA VAL A 165 -6.45 0.00 -4.66
C VAL A 165 -7.51 0.76 -5.45
N SER A 166 -8.75 0.26 -5.44
CA SER A 166 -9.86 0.89 -6.15
C SER A 166 -10.39 2.09 -5.37
N ALA A 167 -10.74 3.17 -6.07
CA ALA A 167 -11.44 4.28 -5.42
C ALA A 167 -12.79 3.82 -4.83
N PRO A 168 -13.26 4.45 -3.74
CA PRO A 168 -14.53 4.08 -3.11
C PRO A 168 -15.74 4.35 -4.02
N PHE A 169 -15.58 5.24 -5.00
CA PHE A 169 -16.58 5.54 -6.03
C PHE A 169 -15.90 6.06 -7.31
N SER A 170 -16.66 6.18 -8.39
CA SER A 170 -16.22 6.69 -9.70
C SER A 170 -16.27 8.22 -9.78
N PHE A 171 -15.46 8.82 -10.64
CA PHE A 171 -15.45 10.26 -10.97
C PHE A 171 -16.85 10.81 -11.35
N GLU A 172 -17.76 9.96 -11.84
CA GLU A 172 -19.16 10.31 -12.15
C GLU A 172 -19.87 10.92 -10.93
N VAL A 173 -19.57 10.45 -9.72
CA VAL A 173 -20.17 11.00 -8.49
C VAL A 173 -19.83 12.49 -8.32
N PHE A 174 -18.62 12.92 -8.70
CA PHE A 174 -18.25 14.33 -8.66
C PHE A 174 -18.93 15.15 -9.74
N LEU A 175 -19.22 14.55 -10.89
CA LEU A 175 -19.89 15.22 -12.00
C LEU A 175 -21.40 15.37 -11.78
N ASP A 176 -22.01 14.41 -11.09
CA ASP A 176 -23.45 14.40 -10.80
C ASP A 176 -23.79 15.13 -9.50
N SER A 177 -22.79 15.50 -8.70
CA SER A 177 -22.96 16.25 -7.45
C SER A 177 -22.97 17.76 -7.67
N SER A 178 -23.62 18.49 -6.76
CA SER A 178 -23.47 19.94 -6.68
C SER A 178 -22.15 20.34 -6.02
N ASP A 179 -21.70 21.59 -6.20
CA ASP A 179 -20.51 22.16 -5.55
C ASP A 179 -20.47 21.87 -4.04
N GLY A 180 -21.59 22.12 -3.34
CA GLY A 180 -21.70 21.82 -1.91
C GLY A 180 -21.61 20.33 -1.59
N GLY A 181 -22.08 19.46 -2.48
CA GLY A 181 -21.93 18.00 -2.38
C GLY A 181 -20.47 17.57 -2.53
N VAL A 182 -19.75 18.13 -3.52
CA VAL A 182 -18.32 17.90 -3.72
C VAL A 182 -17.55 18.33 -2.47
N LEU A 183 -17.77 19.54 -1.95
CA LEU A 183 -17.09 20.03 -0.74
C LEU A 183 -17.36 19.14 0.48
N CYS A 184 -18.60 18.65 0.65
CA CYS A 184 -18.94 17.74 1.72
C CYS A 184 -18.17 16.41 1.64
N LEU A 185 -18.04 15.85 0.43
CA LEU A 185 -17.26 14.65 0.17
C LEU A 185 -15.77 14.87 0.49
N LEU A 186 -15.18 15.96 0.00
CA LEU A 186 -13.78 16.27 0.28
C LEU A 186 -13.54 16.42 1.79
N ALA A 187 -14.42 17.13 2.50
CA ALA A 187 -14.33 17.31 3.94
C ALA A 187 -14.42 15.98 4.73
N HIS A 188 -15.21 15.03 4.25
CA HIS A 188 -15.33 13.69 4.85
C HIS A 188 -13.99 12.92 4.76
N TYR A 189 -13.38 12.89 3.58
CA TYR A 189 -12.17 12.09 3.33
C TYR A 189 -10.87 12.70 3.89
N ILE A 190 -10.88 13.96 4.36
CA ILE A 190 -9.79 14.52 5.19
C ILE A 190 -9.73 13.84 6.55
N LYS A 191 -10.90 13.65 7.17
CA LYS A 191 -11.02 13.15 8.55
C LYS A 191 -10.99 11.63 8.63
N TYR A 192 -11.02 10.96 7.47
CA TYR A 192 -11.04 9.52 7.38
C TYR A 192 -9.70 8.93 7.83
N ILE A 193 -9.72 8.28 8.98
CA ILE A 193 -8.62 7.46 9.48
C ILE A 193 -8.87 6.04 8.96
N LYS A 194 -7.92 5.50 8.20
CA LYS A 194 -8.00 4.19 7.59
C LYS A 194 -8.26 3.12 8.65
N ASP A 195 -9.40 2.45 8.56
CA ASP A 195 -9.67 1.28 9.40
C ASP A 195 -8.91 0.06 8.86
N PHE A 196 -8.50 -0.84 9.75
CA PHE A 196 -7.56 -1.93 9.40
C PHE A 196 -8.15 -2.98 8.44
N ASP A 197 -9.47 -2.98 8.22
CA ASP A 197 -10.19 -3.94 7.38
C ASP A 197 -10.47 -3.46 5.94
N ASP A 198 -10.47 -2.16 5.65
CA ASP A 198 -10.69 -1.62 4.30
C ASP A 198 -9.36 -1.46 3.52
N ARG A 199 -8.60 -2.55 3.40
CA ARG A 199 -7.23 -2.49 2.84
C ARG A 199 -7.16 -2.31 1.32
N LEU A 200 -8.23 -2.65 0.58
CA LEU A 200 -8.32 -2.53 -0.89
C LEU A 200 -9.26 -1.43 -1.39
N VAL A 201 -10.04 -0.80 -0.50
CA VAL A 201 -10.83 0.38 -0.82
C VAL A 201 -9.99 1.62 -0.49
N GLY A 202 -9.82 2.47 -1.50
CA GLY A 202 -8.99 3.66 -1.41
C GLY A 202 -9.58 4.73 -0.50
N GLY A 203 -8.70 5.51 0.09
CA GLY A 203 -9.07 6.66 0.91
C GLY A 203 -8.86 7.96 0.15
N LYS A 204 -8.36 8.97 0.88
CA LYS A 204 -8.08 10.32 0.38
C LYS A 204 -7.38 10.36 -0.98
N GLN A 205 -6.31 9.58 -1.18
CA GLN A 205 -5.53 9.59 -2.42
C GLN A 205 -6.32 9.10 -3.63
N GLN A 206 -7.09 8.01 -3.49
CA GLN A 206 -7.89 7.48 -4.60
C GLN A 206 -9.09 8.37 -4.91
N VAL A 207 -9.66 9.03 -3.89
CA VAL A 207 -10.68 10.08 -4.08
C VAL A 207 -10.10 11.25 -4.87
N GLY A 208 -8.87 11.67 -4.55
CA GLY A 208 -8.13 12.69 -5.30
C GLY A 208 -7.94 12.33 -6.77
N TRP A 209 -7.60 11.07 -7.07
CA TRP A 209 -7.50 10.61 -8.46
C TRP A 209 -8.83 10.67 -9.22
N GLN A 210 -9.95 10.35 -8.57
CA GLN A 210 -11.27 10.47 -9.19
C GLN A 210 -11.67 11.93 -9.38
N LEU A 211 -11.32 12.81 -8.43
CA LEU A 211 -11.54 14.25 -8.53
C LEU A 211 -10.77 14.83 -9.72
N ARG A 212 -9.50 14.45 -9.86
CA ARG A 212 -8.65 14.80 -11.01
C ARG A 212 -9.25 14.35 -12.33
N GLU A 213 -9.77 13.12 -12.38
CA GLU A 213 -10.40 12.57 -13.58
C GLU A 213 -11.70 13.31 -13.94
N ALA A 214 -12.52 13.70 -12.95
CA ALA A 214 -13.69 14.56 -13.13
C ALA A 214 -13.31 15.97 -13.62
N ALA A 215 -12.30 16.59 -12.99
CA ALA A 215 -11.77 17.89 -13.38
C ALA A 215 -11.22 17.90 -14.81
N SER A 216 -10.64 16.79 -15.29
CA SER A 216 -10.22 16.68 -16.69
C SER A 216 -11.38 16.65 -17.69
N ARG A 217 -12.58 16.23 -17.28
CA ARG A 217 -13.77 16.18 -18.16
C ARG A 217 -14.59 17.44 -18.10
N HIS A 218 -14.58 18.14 -16.97
CA HIS A 218 -15.28 19.39 -16.79
C HIS A 218 -14.39 20.55 -16.29
N PRO A 219 -13.25 20.85 -16.97
CA PRO A 219 -12.20 21.76 -16.48
C PRO A 219 -12.67 23.12 -15.98
N LEU A 220 -13.53 23.83 -16.73
CA LEU A 220 -13.99 25.17 -16.30
C LEU A 220 -14.77 25.14 -14.98
N HIS A 221 -15.59 24.11 -14.75
CA HIS A 221 -16.42 24.03 -13.56
C HIS A 221 -15.57 23.79 -12.32
N PHE A 222 -14.67 22.81 -12.39
CA PHE A 222 -13.78 22.52 -11.27
C PHE A 222 -12.75 23.63 -11.02
N LEU A 223 -12.31 24.34 -12.07
CA LEU A 223 -11.46 25.52 -11.89
C LEU A 223 -12.22 26.67 -11.20
N GLN A 224 -13.49 26.89 -11.56
CA GLN A 224 -14.35 27.87 -10.87
C GLN A 224 -14.63 27.46 -9.42
N LEU A 225 -14.89 26.18 -9.17
CA LEU A 225 -15.05 25.61 -7.83
C LEU A 225 -13.81 25.88 -6.98
N LEU A 226 -12.62 25.64 -7.53
CA LEU A 226 -11.33 25.90 -6.88
C LEU A 226 -11.19 27.38 -6.49
N SER A 227 -11.41 28.29 -7.44
CA SER A 227 -11.29 29.73 -7.18
C SER A 227 -12.34 30.24 -6.18
N ALA A 228 -13.56 29.70 -6.22
CA ALA A 228 -14.67 30.15 -5.37
C ALA A 228 -14.57 29.62 -3.93
N HIS A 229 -14.08 28.40 -3.75
CA HIS A 229 -14.06 27.69 -2.47
C HIS A 229 -12.66 27.35 -1.97
N TRP A 230 -11.65 28.15 -2.34
CA TRP A 230 -10.24 27.96 -1.98
C TRP A 230 -10.00 27.61 -0.49
N ILE A 231 -10.73 28.27 0.41
CA ILE A 231 -10.56 28.09 1.87
C ILE A 231 -11.18 26.78 2.37
N GLU A 232 -12.22 26.30 1.68
CA GLU A 232 -12.97 25.10 2.07
C GLU A 232 -12.34 23.83 1.48
N ILE A 233 -11.62 23.96 0.36
CA ILE A 233 -10.94 22.85 -0.29
C ILE A 233 -9.57 22.64 0.35
N PRO A 234 -9.25 21.41 0.78
CA PRO A 234 -7.92 21.09 1.31
C PRO A 234 -6.83 21.21 0.24
N GLU A 235 -5.65 21.65 0.66
CA GLU A 235 -4.48 21.85 -0.20
C GLU A 235 -4.20 20.70 -1.17
N GLU A 236 -4.24 19.45 -0.71
CA GLU A 236 -4.01 18.27 -1.58
C GLU A 236 -5.08 18.10 -2.67
N PHE A 237 -6.34 18.44 -2.38
CA PHE A 237 -7.41 18.38 -3.37
C PHE A 237 -7.39 19.59 -4.31
N CYS A 238 -6.86 20.73 -3.87
CA CYS A 238 -6.56 21.86 -4.77
C CYS A 238 -5.58 21.43 -5.86
N ASP A 239 -4.53 20.69 -5.47
CA ASP A 239 -3.53 20.16 -6.39
C ASP A 239 -4.16 19.15 -7.37
N ASP A 240 -5.02 18.26 -6.89
CA ASP A 240 -5.73 17.28 -7.74
C ASP A 240 -6.69 17.94 -8.76
N ILE A 241 -7.38 19.00 -8.37
CA ILE A 241 -8.24 19.78 -9.28
C ILE A 241 -7.39 20.43 -10.38
N LEU A 242 -6.31 21.11 -9.99
CA LEU A 242 -5.44 21.79 -10.95
C LEU A 242 -4.75 20.80 -11.90
N ASP A 243 -4.24 19.67 -11.38
CA ASP A 243 -3.71 18.56 -12.17
C ASP A 243 -4.77 18.04 -13.16
N GLY A 244 -6.02 17.91 -12.74
CA GLY A 244 -7.10 17.45 -13.60
C GLY A 244 -7.40 18.42 -14.73
N VAL A 245 -7.44 19.71 -14.43
CA VAL A 245 -7.63 20.78 -15.43
C VAL A 245 -6.45 20.82 -16.41
N ALA A 246 -5.21 20.65 -15.94
CA ALA A 246 -4.03 20.54 -16.79
C ALA A 246 -4.09 19.31 -17.71
N ASN A 247 -4.51 18.15 -17.19
CA ASN A 247 -4.68 16.92 -17.96
C ASN A 247 -5.67 17.10 -19.13
N TYR A 248 -6.69 17.96 -19.02
CA TYR A 248 -7.55 18.27 -20.17
C TYR A 248 -6.76 18.87 -21.32
N LEU A 249 -5.93 19.89 -21.04
CA LEU A 249 -5.11 20.54 -22.06
C LEU A 249 -4.08 19.56 -22.64
N GLU A 250 -3.43 18.75 -21.80
CA GLU A 250 -2.45 17.77 -22.27
C GLU A 250 -3.07 16.65 -23.12
N ARG A 251 -4.28 16.18 -22.79
CA ARG A 251 -5.00 15.17 -23.58
C ARG A 251 -5.48 15.69 -24.93
N ARG A 252 -5.81 16.98 -25.01
CA ARG A 252 -6.40 17.58 -26.23
C ARG A 252 -5.36 18.21 -27.15
N TYR A 253 -4.34 18.83 -26.60
CA TYR A 253 -3.37 19.65 -27.33
C TYR A 253 -1.92 19.26 -27.07
N GLY A 254 -1.65 18.52 -26.00
CA GLY A 254 -0.31 18.08 -25.63
C GLY A 254 -0.06 16.60 -25.94
N ASN A 255 0.84 16.01 -25.15
CA ASN A 255 1.39 14.68 -25.40
C ASN A 255 0.75 13.56 -24.57
N LEU A 256 -0.30 13.84 -23.78
CA LEU A 256 -0.90 12.82 -22.92
C LEU A 256 -1.84 11.93 -23.74
N GLN A 257 -1.58 10.62 -23.75
CA GLN A 257 -2.40 9.67 -24.49
C GLN A 257 -3.86 9.72 -24.01
N THR A 258 -4.77 9.80 -24.97
CA THR A 258 -6.20 9.61 -24.73
C THR A 258 -6.51 8.12 -24.77
N ASN A 259 -7.04 7.58 -23.68
CA ASN A 259 -7.64 6.25 -23.72
C ASN A 259 -8.99 6.35 -24.44
N ASP A 260 -9.42 5.29 -25.13
CA ASP A 260 -10.69 5.23 -25.88
C ASP A 260 -11.94 5.57 -25.05
N THR A 261 -11.84 5.53 -23.73
CA THR A 261 -12.92 5.80 -22.76
C THR A 261 -12.99 7.24 -22.26
N TRP A 262 -11.96 8.07 -22.52
CA TRP A 262 -11.93 9.45 -22.06
C TRP A 262 -12.66 10.37 -23.05
N LYS A 263 -13.69 11.09 -22.58
CA LYS A 263 -14.42 12.10 -23.36
C LYS A 263 -14.73 13.33 -22.51
N PRO A 264 -14.42 14.55 -22.97
CA PRO A 264 -14.76 15.77 -22.24
C PRO A 264 -16.27 15.99 -22.24
N ILE A 265 -16.80 16.49 -21.12
CA ILE A 265 -18.21 16.87 -20.98
C ILE A 265 -18.40 18.28 -21.51
N ASN A 266 -17.44 19.17 -21.25
CA ASN A 266 -17.38 20.48 -21.85
C ASN A 266 -16.07 20.66 -22.63
N GLU A 267 -16.16 21.36 -23.75
CA GLU A 267 -15.00 21.73 -24.57
C GLU A 267 -14.79 23.24 -24.49
N PRO A 268 -14.16 23.74 -23.42
CA PRO A 268 -13.88 25.16 -23.32
C PRO A 268 -12.85 25.60 -24.36
N ASP A 269 -12.93 26.89 -24.72
CA ASP A 269 -11.87 27.56 -25.45
C ASP A 269 -10.56 27.43 -24.68
N ALA A 270 -9.57 26.83 -25.33
CA ALA A 270 -8.33 26.44 -24.69
C ALA A 270 -7.47 27.65 -24.29
N PHE A 271 -7.56 28.77 -25.01
CA PHE A 271 -6.87 30.01 -24.68
C PHE A 271 -7.46 30.64 -23.42
N ILE A 272 -8.79 30.67 -23.34
CA ILE A 272 -9.50 31.17 -22.16
C ILE A 272 -9.19 30.29 -20.95
N LEU A 273 -9.18 28.96 -21.12
CA LEU A 273 -8.84 28.04 -20.04
C LEU A 273 -7.40 28.24 -19.56
N ALA A 274 -6.42 28.37 -20.46
CA ALA A 274 -5.04 28.66 -20.10
C ALA A 274 -4.90 29.99 -19.35
N GLY A 275 -5.63 31.03 -19.78
CA GLY A 275 -5.71 32.31 -19.07
C GLY A 275 -6.24 32.17 -17.65
N HIS A 276 -7.34 31.42 -17.45
CA HIS A 276 -7.90 31.18 -16.12
C HIS A 276 -6.98 30.36 -15.22
N ILE A 277 -6.24 29.39 -15.76
CA ILE A 277 -5.21 28.64 -15.02
C ILE A 277 -4.13 29.61 -14.53
N LEU A 278 -3.61 30.48 -15.41
CA LEU A 278 -2.61 31.47 -15.03
C LEU A 278 -3.13 32.45 -13.97
N ASP A 279 -4.39 32.88 -14.07
CA ASP A 279 -5.04 33.73 -13.06
C ASP A 279 -5.05 33.03 -11.69
N GLU A 280 -5.37 31.74 -11.64
CA GLU A 280 -5.40 30.96 -10.41
C GLU A 280 -4.00 30.81 -9.79
N LEU A 281 -2.99 30.55 -10.61
CA LEU A 281 -1.58 30.52 -10.20
C LEU A 281 -1.08 31.88 -9.68
N GLU A 282 -1.72 32.98 -10.08
CA GLU A 282 -1.42 34.33 -9.62
C GLU A 282 -2.18 34.73 -8.35
N ARG A 283 -3.39 34.20 -8.14
CA ARG A 283 -4.19 34.44 -6.93
C ARG A 283 -3.58 33.81 -5.68
N HIS A 284 -2.98 32.62 -5.79
CA HIS A 284 -2.47 31.86 -4.64
C HIS A 284 -0.96 31.54 -4.75
N PRO A 285 -0.08 32.56 -4.89
CA PRO A 285 1.32 32.34 -5.25
C PRO A 285 2.13 31.59 -4.19
N LYS A 286 1.73 31.63 -2.91
CA LYS A 286 2.42 30.91 -1.83
C LYS A 286 2.19 29.41 -1.87
N HIS A 287 0.98 28.97 -2.23
CA HIS A 287 0.63 27.55 -2.33
C HIS A 287 1.26 26.93 -3.58
N TRP A 288 1.20 27.66 -4.70
CA TRP A 288 1.71 27.17 -5.99
C TRP A 288 3.22 27.26 -6.16
N HIS A 289 3.93 27.94 -5.25
CA HIS A 289 5.38 28.00 -5.30
C HIS A 289 5.97 26.61 -5.10
N TYR A 290 6.75 26.13 -6.07
CA TYR A 290 7.37 24.80 -6.05
C TYR A 290 6.38 23.63 -6.00
N ASN A 291 5.12 23.87 -6.37
CA ASN A 291 4.10 22.83 -6.44
C ASN A 291 4.15 22.12 -7.81
N ARG A 292 4.09 20.78 -7.80
CA ARG A 292 4.16 19.97 -9.02
C ARG A 292 2.93 20.14 -9.92
N ALA A 293 1.74 20.32 -9.34
CA ALA A 293 0.51 20.55 -10.11
C ALA A 293 0.55 21.90 -10.84
N ALA A 294 1.08 22.93 -10.18
CA ALA A 294 1.33 24.22 -10.82
C ALA A 294 2.30 24.11 -12.00
N LEU A 295 3.37 23.32 -11.87
CA LEU A 295 4.32 23.10 -12.95
C LEU A 295 3.68 22.39 -14.15
N LYS A 296 2.94 21.31 -13.91
CA LYS A 296 2.21 20.59 -14.97
C LYS A 296 1.20 21.48 -15.65
N ALA A 297 0.49 22.32 -14.88
CA ALA A 297 -0.44 23.29 -15.43
C ALA A 297 0.27 24.31 -16.35
N LEU A 298 1.47 24.79 -15.98
CA LEU A 298 2.26 25.67 -16.84
C LEU A 298 2.71 24.96 -18.13
N GLN A 299 3.16 23.71 -18.04
CA GLN A 299 3.54 22.90 -19.20
C GLN A 299 2.35 22.66 -20.13
N ALA A 300 1.19 22.32 -19.57
CA ALA A 300 -0.05 22.11 -20.32
C ALA A 300 -0.52 23.40 -21.02
N CYS A 301 -0.41 24.56 -20.36
CA CYS A 301 -0.71 25.87 -20.94
C CYS A 301 0.23 26.23 -22.11
N ALA A 302 1.49 25.80 -22.07
CA ALA A 302 2.47 26.12 -23.12
C ALA A 302 2.03 25.61 -24.50
N TYR A 303 1.33 24.48 -24.58
CA TYR A 303 0.81 23.92 -25.83
C TYR A 303 -0.25 24.79 -26.52
N VAL A 304 -0.87 25.70 -25.79
CA VAL A 304 -2.05 26.43 -26.26
C VAL A 304 -1.83 27.94 -26.33
N ILE A 305 -0.97 28.50 -25.48
CA ILE A 305 -0.71 29.94 -25.47
C ILE A 305 -0.10 30.40 -26.81
N GLN A 306 -0.75 31.38 -27.43
CA GLN A 306 -0.27 32.02 -28.67
C GLN A 306 -0.07 33.54 -28.52
N ASP A 307 -0.60 34.16 -27.46
CA ASP A 307 -0.48 35.59 -27.24
C ASP A 307 0.74 35.94 -26.38
N THR A 308 1.35 37.08 -26.69
CA THR A 308 2.57 37.57 -26.04
C THR A 308 2.36 37.91 -24.57
N GLN A 309 1.13 38.24 -24.16
CA GLN A 309 0.80 38.58 -22.78
C GLN A 309 0.83 37.34 -21.87
N ASN A 310 0.11 36.28 -22.23
CA ASN A 310 0.09 35.02 -21.47
C ASN A 310 1.42 34.28 -21.58
N ALA A 311 2.13 34.39 -22.72
CA ALA A 311 3.49 33.87 -22.86
C ALA A 311 4.43 34.54 -21.83
N GLY A 312 4.36 35.86 -21.69
CA GLY A 312 5.13 36.59 -20.69
C GLY A 312 4.81 36.18 -19.25
N ARG A 313 3.52 35.96 -18.93
CA ARG A 313 3.08 35.47 -17.61
C ARG A 313 3.63 34.09 -17.30
N LEU A 314 3.55 33.15 -18.27
CA LEU A 314 4.10 31.80 -18.13
C LEU A 314 5.61 31.84 -17.90
N VAL A 315 6.35 32.60 -18.71
CA VAL A 315 7.82 32.73 -18.56
C VAL A 315 8.18 33.27 -17.19
N PHE A 316 7.50 34.31 -16.71
CA PHE A 316 7.75 34.88 -15.39
C PHE A 316 7.52 33.86 -14.26
N LYS A 317 6.47 33.04 -14.37
CA LYS A 317 6.18 31.97 -13.40
C LYS A 317 7.22 30.84 -13.48
N ALA A 318 7.63 30.44 -14.68
CA ALA A 318 8.64 29.41 -14.90
C ALA A 318 10.00 29.77 -14.28
N ILE A 319 10.40 31.05 -14.30
CA ILE A 319 11.61 31.54 -13.61
C ILE A 319 11.57 31.21 -12.11
N GLY A 320 10.39 31.25 -11.49
CA GLY A 320 10.21 30.91 -10.08
C GLY A 320 10.59 29.47 -9.73
N PHE A 321 10.62 28.57 -10.71
CA PHE A 321 11.04 27.18 -10.53
C PHE A 321 12.50 26.90 -10.96
N ALA A 322 13.16 27.84 -11.64
CA ALA A 322 14.51 27.65 -12.17
C ALA A 322 15.59 27.46 -11.09
N ASN A 323 15.33 27.90 -9.85
CA ASN A 323 16.24 27.76 -8.72
C ASN A 323 15.93 26.54 -7.84
N LEU A 324 14.94 25.73 -8.19
CA LEU A 324 14.60 24.55 -7.40
C LEU A 324 15.62 23.44 -7.63
N GLN A 325 16.37 23.10 -6.58
CA GLN A 325 17.21 21.90 -6.57
C GLN A 325 16.34 20.71 -6.14
N GLU A 326 16.06 19.81 -7.07
CA GLU A 326 15.46 18.52 -6.72
C GLU A 326 16.48 17.68 -5.95
N GLU A 327 16.06 17.09 -4.82
CA GLU A 327 16.86 16.06 -4.15
C GLU A 327 17.06 14.90 -5.12
N ASN A 328 18.32 14.49 -5.35
CA ASN A 328 18.64 13.32 -6.17
C ASN A 328 17.84 12.10 -5.65
N PRO A 329 16.84 11.60 -6.40
CA PRO A 329 16.03 10.47 -5.95
C PRO A 329 16.78 9.13 -6.11
N ILE A 330 18.07 9.18 -6.50
CA ILE A 330 18.93 8.04 -6.78
C ILE A 330 19.33 7.35 -5.47
N LYS A 331 18.51 6.40 -5.01
CA LYS A 331 18.91 5.37 -4.06
C LYS A 331 18.53 3.99 -4.62
N GLY A 332 19.49 3.31 -5.23
CA GLY A 332 19.39 1.90 -5.66
C GLY A 332 19.69 1.66 -7.14
N ASP A 333 20.09 0.42 -7.47
CA ASP A 333 20.56 0.00 -8.81
C ASP A 333 19.44 -0.32 -9.82
N SER A 334 18.18 -0.06 -9.50
CA SER A 334 17.01 -0.38 -10.34
C SER A 334 16.18 0.85 -10.74
N VAL A 335 16.85 1.99 -10.91
CA VAL A 335 16.20 3.25 -11.21
C VAL A 335 16.22 3.51 -12.72
N ASP A 336 15.05 3.57 -13.34
CA ASP A 336 14.90 4.00 -14.74
C ASP A 336 15.21 5.50 -14.85
N LEU A 337 16.48 5.80 -15.13
CA LEU A 337 17.03 7.15 -15.23
C LEU A 337 16.34 7.99 -16.32
N ILE A 338 15.80 7.35 -17.37
CA ILE A 338 15.09 8.04 -18.44
C ILE A 338 13.71 8.49 -17.96
N ASN A 339 12.94 7.58 -17.35
CA ASN A 339 11.65 7.95 -16.76
C ASN A 339 11.81 8.96 -15.61
N GLN A 340 12.89 8.87 -14.83
CA GLN A 340 13.16 9.87 -13.81
C GLN A 340 13.50 11.23 -14.41
N GLY A 341 14.39 11.29 -15.41
CA GLY A 341 14.75 12.51 -16.12
C GLY A 341 13.52 13.23 -16.69
N ILE A 342 12.69 12.50 -17.45
CA ILE A 342 11.46 13.03 -18.10
C ILE A 342 10.47 13.62 -17.08
N ASN A 343 10.49 13.13 -15.84
CA ASN A 343 9.60 13.60 -14.79
C ASN A 343 10.21 14.67 -13.88
N MET A 344 11.45 15.11 -14.12
CA MET A 344 12.11 16.17 -13.36
C MET A 344 11.49 17.54 -13.65
N ILE A 345 11.39 18.38 -12.62
CA ILE A 345 10.89 19.74 -12.70
C ILE A 345 11.65 20.56 -13.75
N GLY A 346 12.97 20.34 -13.85
CA GLY A 346 13.83 21.03 -14.82
C GLY A 346 13.49 20.71 -16.28
N GLU A 347 13.12 19.47 -16.59
CA GLU A 347 12.77 19.07 -17.95
C GLU A 347 11.40 19.63 -18.36
N CYS A 348 10.40 19.53 -17.49
CA CYS A 348 9.06 20.10 -17.72
C CYS A 348 9.11 21.62 -18.01
N ILE A 349 9.94 22.37 -17.28
CA ILE A 349 10.11 23.82 -17.52
C ILE A 349 10.81 24.08 -18.87
N ALA A 350 11.87 23.33 -19.16
CA ALA A 350 12.61 23.49 -20.40
C ALA A 350 11.72 23.20 -21.61
N GLU A 351 10.93 22.13 -21.57
CA GLU A 351 9.96 21.80 -22.61
C GLU A 351 8.92 22.90 -22.77
N ALA A 352 8.30 23.37 -21.68
CA ALA A 352 7.31 24.44 -21.71
C ALA A 352 7.87 25.73 -22.35
N LEU A 353 9.09 26.14 -21.96
CA LEU A 353 9.74 27.33 -22.51
C LEU A 353 10.11 27.16 -23.99
N MET A 354 10.55 25.96 -24.39
CA MET A 354 10.85 25.64 -25.80
C MET A 354 9.60 25.69 -26.68
N ILE A 355 8.46 25.20 -26.18
CA ILE A 355 7.17 25.27 -26.89
C ILE A 355 6.77 26.73 -27.09
N VAL A 356 6.78 27.54 -26.02
CA VAL A 356 6.40 28.96 -26.11
C VAL A 356 7.36 29.76 -27.01
N ALA A 357 8.67 29.47 -26.98
CA ALA A 357 9.66 30.13 -27.83
C ALA A 357 9.45 29.82 -29.33
N ASN A 358 9.09 28.58 -29.66
CA ASN A 358 8.80 28.19 -31.04
C ASN A 358 7.52 28.83 -31.58
N VAL A 359 6.51 29.03 -30.73
CA VAL A 359 5.24 29.68 -31.10
C VAL A 359 5.41 31.20 -31.25
N SER A 360 6.27 31.83 -30.44
CA SER A 360 6.53 33.29 -30.45
C SER A 360 7.48 33.76 -31.57
N SER A 361 8.02 32.82 -32.36
CA SER A 361 9.00 33.08 -33.44
C SER A 361 8.36 33.14 -34.84
N ILE A 362 7.03 33.08 -34.92
CA ILE A 362 6.19 33.25 -36.11
C ILE A 362 5.41 34.56 -35.94
#